data_AF-A0A1S9P8T3-F1
#
_entry.id   AF-A0A1S9P8T3-F1
#
_cell.length_a   1.000
_cell.length_b   1.000
_cell.length_c   1.000
_cell.angle_alpha   90.00
_cell.angle_beta   90.00
_cell.angle_gamma   90.00
#
_symmetry.space_group_name_H-M   'P 1'
#
loop_
_entity.id
_entity.type
_entity.pdbx_description
1 polymer ?
#
loop_
_entity_poly.entity_id
_entity_poly.type
_entity_poly.pdbx_seq_one_letter_code
_entity_poly.pdbx_strand_id
1 'polypeptide(L)' 'MAAKTKRYFSDLDKKELLSNLKTSRSACIRACAKAPIQSEVYKGVTKFLGDIDAMAECLTGDRKHLHEKPHST' A
#
# COMPACT_ATOMS: atom_id res chain seq x y z
N MET A 1 10.40 29.07 22.93
CA MET A 1 9.22 28.38 22.36
C MET A 1 9.61 27.94 20.95
N ALA A 2 9.96 26.67 20.73
CA ALA A 2 10.45 26.22 19.43
C ALA A 2 9.32 26.37 18.40
N ALA A 3 9.58 27.10 17.31
CA ALA A 3 8.62 27.26 16.23
C ALA A 3 8.26 25.85 15.69
N LYS A 4 7.00 25.45 15.86
CA LYS A 4 6.49 24.17 15.38
C LYS A 4 6.43 24.25 13.85
N THR A 5 7.45 23.74 13.16
CA THR A 5 7.45 23.68 11.70
C THR A 5 6.16 22.99 11.24
N LYS A 6 5.32 23.67 10.46
CA LYS A 6 4.11 23.08 9.89
C LYS A 6 4.53 21.93 8.97
N ARG A 7 4.14 20.70 9.31
CA ARG A 7 4.33 19.55 8.43
C ARG A 7 3.46 19.77 7.20
N TYR A 8 4.08 19.73 6.03
CA TYR A 8 3.40 19.82 4.74
C TYR A 8 3.55 18.48 4.03
N PHE A 9 2.44 17.96 3.52
CA PHE A 9 2.41 16.75 2.70
C PHE A 9 2.01 17.19 1.29
N SER A 10 2.99 17.20 0.40
CA SER A 10 2.84 17.69 -0.96
C SER A 10 2.30 16.61 -1.90
N ASP A 11 1.92 17.01 -3.11
CA ASP A 11 1.54 16.07 -4.16
C ASP A 11 2.72 15.20 -4.62
N LEU A 12 3.97 15.65 -4.45
CA LEU A 12 5.15 14.83 -4.72
C LEU A 12 5.29 13.72 -3.69
N ASP A 13 5.13 14.05 -2.39
CA ASP A 13 5.17 13.07 -1.30
C ASP A 13 4.06 12.03 -1.47
N LYS A 14 2.86 12.49 -1.87
CA LYS A 14 1.72 11.62 -2.21
C LYS A 14 2.07 10.63 -3.33
N LYS A 15 2.67 11.10 -4.42
CA LYS A 15 3.05 10.25 -5.57
C LYS A 15 4.13 9.25 -5.19
N GLU A 16 5.13 9.68 -4.43
CA GLU A 16 6.20 8.81 -3.93
C GLU A 16 5.64 7.71 -3.02
N LEU A 17 4.78 8.10 -2.07
CA LEU A 17 4.13 7.15 -1.17
C LEU A 17 3.27 6.14 -1.95
N LEU A 18 2.47 6.58 -2.93
CA LEU A 18 1.67 5.69 -3.77
C LEU A 18 2.53 4.68 -4.56
N SER A 19 3.68 5.10 -5.08
CA SER A 19 4.63 4.21 -5.77
C SER A 19 5.19 3.13 -4.83
N ASN A 20 5.57 3.53 -3.61
CA ASN A 20 6.09 2.62 -2.60
C ASN A 20 5.03 1.63 -2.11
N LEU A 21 3.79 2.10 -1.94
CA LEU A 21 2.64 1.26 -1.58
C LEU A 21 2.33 0.25 -2.68
N LYS A 22 2.38 0.64 -3.96
CA LYS A 22 2.21 -0.27 -5.10
C LYS A 22 3.22 -1.42 -5.06
N THR A 23 4.50 -1.08 -4.89
CA THR A 23 5.59 -2.07 -4.82
C THR A 23 5.41 -3.02 -3.63
N SER A 24 5.05 -2.47 -2.47
CA SER A 24 4.77 -3.23 -1.25
C SER A 24 3.58 -4.19 -1.43
N ARG A 25 2.51 -3.73 -2.08
CA ARG A 25 1.33 -4.53 -2.40
C ARG A 25 1.69 -5.73 -3.26
N SER A 26 2.45 -5.52 -4.34
CA SER A 26 2.92 -6.59 -5.22
C SER A 26 3.82 -7.59 -4.47
N ALA A 27 4.69 -7.12 -3.57
CA ALA A 27 5.51 -8.00 -2.73
C ALA A 27 4.65 -8.86 -1.78
N CYS A 28 3.62 -8.28 -1.16
CA CYS A 28 2.71 -9.00 -0.29
C CYS A 28 1.90 -10.05 -1.05
N ILE A 29 1.43 -9.75 -2.27
CA ILE A 29 0.76 -10.74 -3.13
C ILE A 29 1.68 -11.92 -3.43
N ARG A 30 2.95 -11.68 -3.78
CA ARG A 30 3.94 -12.74 -4.01
C ARG A 30 4.21 -13.55 -2.75
N ALA A 31 4.24 -12.90 -1.59
CA ALA A 31 4.39 -13.58 -0.30
C ALA A 31 3.17 -14.45 0.04
N CYS A 32 1.95 -13.93 -0.13
CA CYS A 32 0.70 -14.69 0.02
C CYS A 32 0.68 -15.94 -0.86
N ALA A 33 1.17 -15.83 -2.10
CA ALA A 33 1.20 -16.96 -3.04
C ALA A 33 2.19 -18.07 -2.66
N LYS A 34 3.22 -17.75 -1.86
CA LYS A 34 4.27 -18.70 -1.45
C LYS A 34 4.13 -19.19 -0.02
N ALA A 35 3.55 -18.37 0.86
CA ALA A 35 3.40 -18.69 2.26
C ALA A 35 2.32 -19.77 2.45
N PRO A 36 2.53 -20.75 3.33
CA PRO A 36 1.47 -21.69 3.71
C PRO A 36 0.23 -20.94 4.19
N ILE A 37 -0.94 -21.39 3.77
CA ILE A 37 -2.22 -20.83 4.18
C ILE A 37 -2.32 -20.89 5.72
N GLN A 38 -2.76 -19.79 6.34
CA GLN A 38 -2.81 -19.60 7.80
C GLN A 38 -1.46 -19.54 8.53
N SER A 39 -0.32 -19.57 7.85
CA SER A 39 0.96 -19.22 8.49
C SER A 39 0.95 -17.77 8.98
N GLU A 40 1.78 -17.46 9.97
CA GLU A 40 1.90 -16.10 10.51
C GLU A 40 2.33 -15.09 9.43
N VAL A 41 3.17 -15.52 8.48
CA VAL A 41 3.53 -14.71 7.31
C VAL A 41 2.29 -14.44 6.46
N TYR A 42 1.52 -15.47 6.09
CA TYR A 42 0.30 -15.32 5.28
C TYR A 42 -0.72 -14.38 5.95
N LYS A 43 -0.98 -14.55 7.25
CA LYS A 43 -1.89 -13.68 8.00
C LYS A 43 -1.38 -12.24 8.04
N GLY A 44 -0.09 -12.06 8.32
CA GLY A 44 0.56 -10.75 8.37
C GLY A 44 0.47 -10.00 7.05
N VAL A 45 0.84 -10.64 5.94
CA VAL A 45 0.79 -9.99 4.63
C VAL A 45 -0.64 -9.76 4.14
N THR A 46 -1.60 -10.63 4.49
CA THR A 46 -3.02 -10.44 4.17
C THR A 46 -3.58 -9.22 4.90
N LYS A 47 -3.27 -9.06 6.19
CA LYS A 47 -3.67 -7.87 6.95
C LYS A 47 -3.05 -6.61 6.38
N PHE A 48 -1.74 -6.64 6.09
CA PHE A 48 -1.02 -5.50 5.57
C PHE A 48 -1.50 -5.06 4.18
N LEU A 49 -1.94 -6.00 3.33
CA LEU A 49 -2.62 -5.66 2.06
C LEU A 49 -3.86 -4.79 2.28
N GLY A 50 -4.67 -5.10 3.29
CA GLY A 50 -5.83 -4.30 3.67
C GLY A 50 -5.46 -2.88 4.11
N ASP A 51 -4.37 -2.75 4.88
CA ASP A 51 -3.84 -1.46 5.33
C ASP A 51 -3.29 -0.63 4.15
N ILE A 52 -2.62 -1.27 3.18
CA ILE A 52 -2.16 -0.63 1.95
C ILE A 52 -3.33 -0.10 1.13
N ASP A 53 -4.37 -0.91 0.92
CA ASP A 53 -5.54 -0.51 0.15
C ASP A 53 -6.31 0.64 0.84
N ALA A 54 -6.40 0.61 2.18
CA ALA A 54 -6.97 1.71 2.97
C ALA A 54 -6.15 3.00 2.85
N MET A 55 -4.81 2.90 2.85
CA MET A 55 -3.94 4.06 2.63
C MET A 55 -4.09 4.62 1.21
N ALA A 56 -4.24 3.75 0.21
CA ALA A 56 -4.52 4.17 -1.16
C ALA A 56 -5.84 4.95 -1.24
N GLU A 57 -6.89 4.47 -0.57
CA GLU A 57 -8.18 5.17 -0.46
C GLU A 57 -8.03 6.54 0.20
N CYS A 58 -7.29 6.65 1.31
CA CYS A 58 -7.02 7.93 1.96
C CYS A 58 -6.32 8.94 1.04
N LEU A 59 -5.42 8.46 0.17
CA LEU A 59 -4.66 9.32 -0.72
C LEU A 59 -5.43 9.68 -1.99
N THR A 60 -6.20 8.75 -2.57
CA THR A 60 -6.77 8.93 -3.92
C THR A 60 -8.29 8.99 -3.96
N GLY A 61 -8.97 8.62 -2.88
CA GLY A 61 -10.42 8.39 -2.85
C GLY A 61 -10.84 7.06 -3.49
N ASP A 62 -9.89 6.24 -3.96
CA ASP A 62 -10.16 4.95 -4.57
C ASP A 62 -9.32 3.85 -3.92
N ARG A 63 -10.00 2.96 -3.19
CA ARG A 63 -9.38 1.79 -2.55
C ARG A 63 -8.71 0.85 -3.53
N LYS A 64 -9.23 0.75 -4.76
CA LYS A 64 -8.70 -0.14 -5.80
C LYS A 64 -7.64 0.53 -6.65
N HIS A 65 -7.19 1.74 -6.30
CA HIS A 65 -6.21 2.50 -7.07
C HIS A 65 -4.92 1.72 -7.35
N LEU A 66 -4.50 0.86 -6.42
CA LEU A 66 -3.29 0.03 -6.53
C LEU A 66 -3.55 -1.38 -7.05
N HIS A 67 -4.80 -1.72 -7.38
CA HIS A 67 -5.12 -3.01 -8.00
C HIS A 67 -4.58 -2.98 -9.42
N GLU A 68 -3.64 -3.88 -9.73
CA GLU A 68 -3.23 -4.08 -11.11
C GLU A 68 -4.47 -4.52 -11.91
N LYS A 69 -4.81 -3.76 -12.96
CA LYS A 69 -5.72 -4.30 -13.98
C LYS A 69 -5.07 -5.58 -14.51
N PRO A 70 -5.84 -6.66 -14.73
CA PRO A 70 -5.31 -7.79 -15.47
C PRO A 70 -4.69 -7.24 -16.75
N HIS A 71 -3.45 -7.62 -17.03
CA HIS A 71 -2.80 -7.28 -18.27
C HIS A 71 -3.67 -7.89 -19.38
N SER A 72 -4.49 -7.08 -20.04
CA SER A 72 -5.04 -7.44 -21.33
C SER A 72 -3.86 -7.48 -22.29
N THR A 73 -3.24 -8.64 -22.38
CA THR A 73 -2.47 -9.06 -23.55
C THR A 73 -3.36 -9.05 -24.78
#